data_AF-A0A7X7J8N7-F1
#
_entry.id   AF-A0A7X7J8N7-F1
#
_cell.length_a   1.000
_cell.length_b   1.000
_cell.length_c   1.000
_cell.angle_alpha   90.00
_cell.angle_beta   90.00
_cell.angle_gamma   90.00
#
_symmetry.space_group_name_H-M   'P 1'
#
loop_
_entity.id
_entity.type
_entity.pdbx_description
1 polymer ?
#
loop_
_entity_poly.entity_id
_entity_poly.type
_entity_poly.pdbx_seq_one_letter_code
_entity_poly.pdbx_strand_id
1 'polypeptide(L)'
;MVIIDLEGEPARPLSERRFKRSVLRDVAGMLRSFHYAAHAALYHSTAIRPEDRPLLQKAAEDWYHQVAERYLRAYFTALEGTDLVPRDQEQMRMLLEIYLLDKAVYELGYELNNRPDWLGIPLFGILGILGQD
;
A
#
# COMPACT_ATOMS: atom_id res chain seq x y z
N MET A 1 18.30 -7.98 -1.94
CA MET A 1 17.34 -6.95 -2.40
C MET A 1 18.13 -5.72 -2.81
N VAL A 2 17.78 -5.10 -3.94
CA VAL A 2 18.37 -3.85 -4.41
C VAL A 2 17.22 -2.85 -4.56
N ILE A 3 17.41 -1.63 -4.06
CA ILE A 3 16.45 -0.53 -4.21
C ILE A 3 16.97 0.36 -5.34
N ILE A 4 16.10 0.67 -6.31
CA ILE A 4 16.41 1.44 -7.51
C ILE A 4 15.35 2.54 -7.70
N ASP A 5 15.53 3.38 -8.71
CA ASP A 5 14.59 4.44 -9.11
C ASP A 5 14.25 5.45 -7.99
N LEU A 6 15.30 6.09 -7.45
CA LEU A 6 15.19 7.09 -6.39
C LEU A 6 14.85 8.50 -6.91
N GLU A 7 14.16 8.59 -8.06
CA GLU A 7 13.81 9.88 -8.69
C GLU A 7 12.63 10.58 -8.02
N GLY A 8 11.87 9.87 -7.18
CA GLY A 8 10.64 10.35 -6.54
C GLY A 8 9.45 10.41 -7.53
N GLU A 9 8.32 10.94 -7.06
CA GLU A 9 7.09 11.02 -7.87
C GLU A 9 7.27 11.94 -9.10
N PRO A 10 7.21 11.44 -10.35
CA PRO A 10 7.49 12.24 -11.55
C PRO A 10 6.58 13.46 -11.71
N ALA A 11 5.33 13.36 -11.27
CA ALA A 11 4.35 14.44 -11.33
C ALA A 11 4.64 15.60 -10.35
N ARG A 12 5.58 15.42 -9.40
CA ARG A 12 5.91 16.44 -8.40
C ARG A 12 7.12 17.29 -8.83
N PRO A 13 7.14 18.60 -8.49
CA PRO A 13 8.30 19.45 -8.71
C PRO A 13 9.59 18.89 -8.09
N LEU A 14 10.74 19.17 -8.72
CA LEU A 14 12.04 18.69 -8.23
C LEU A 14 12.35 19.13 -6.79
N SER A 15 11.94 20.35 -6.41
CA SER A 15 12.07 20.84 -5.04
C SER A 15 11.33 19.96 -4.04
N GLU A 16 10.16 19.44 -4.41
CA GLU A 16 9.36 18.59 -3.54
C GLU A 16 9.93 17.18 -3.39
N ARG A 17 10.48 16.62 -4.47
CA ARG A 17 11.06 15.28 -4.49
C ARG A 17 12.31 15.14 -3.62
N ARG A 18 13.02 16.25 -3.36
CA ARG A 18 14.23 16.27 -2.53
C ARG A 18 13.96 16.47 -1.04
N PHE A 19 12.73 16.78 -0.63
CA PHE A 19 12.43 16.92 0.80
C PHE A 19 12.54 15.59 1.53
N LYS A 20 13.18 15.61 2.70
CA LYS A 20 13.13 14.47 3.63
C LYS A 20 11.69 14.25 4.08
N ARG A 21 11.25 13.00 4.06
CA ARG A 21 9.92 12.57 4.50
C ARG A 21 10.08 11.46 5.53
N SER A 22 8.98 11.17 6.23
CA SER A 22 8.92 10.01 7.13
C SER A 22 9.15 8.72 6.34
N VAL A 23 9.91 7.79 6.93
CA VAL A 23 10.10 6.43 6.38
C VAL A 23 8.78 5.66 6.27
N LEU A 24 7.78 6.02 7.08
CA LEU A 24 6.45 5.41 7.05
C LEU A 24 5.72 5.66 5.72
N ARG A 25 6.11 6.71 4.98
CA ARG A 25 5.59 6.94 3.62
C ARG A 25 6.05 5.84 2.65
N ASP A 26 7.29 5.41 2.75
CA ASP A 26 7.84 4.35 1.90
C ASP A 26 7.27 2.98 2.31
N VAL A 27 7.11 2.75 3.61
CA VAL A 27 6.41 1.58 4.16
C VAL A 27 4.98 1.50 3.63
N ALA A 28 4.23 2.61 3.66
CA ALA A 28 2.88 2.66 3.10
C ALA A 28 2.87 2.33 1.60
N GLY A 29 3.84 2.86 0.83
CA GLY A 29 4.00 2.53 -0.59
C GLY A 29 4.20 1.03 -0.82
N MET A 30 5.06 0.38 -0.03
CA MET A 30 5.29 -1.06 -0.12
C MET A 30 4.05 -1.88 0.25
N LEU A 31 3.34 -1.50 1.32
CA LEU A 31 2.09 -2.15 1.72
C LEU A 31 1.02 -2.05 0.62
N ARG A 32 0.84 -0.86 0.04
CA ARG A 32 -0.06 -0.68 -1.10
C ARG A 32 0.38 -1.50 -2.32
N SER A 33 1.68 -1.61 -2.58
CA SER A 33 2.20 -2.49 -3.64
C SER A 33 1.85 -3.96 -3.41
N PHE A 34 1.92 -4.46 -2.18
CA PHE A 34 1.50 -5.84 -1.87
C PHE A 34 0.00 -6.02 -2.06
N HIS A 35 -0.81 -5.06 -1.62
CA HIS A 35 -2.25 -5.08 -1.87
C HIS A 35 -2.56 -5.12 -3.37
N TYR A 36 -1.92 -4.27 -4.18
CA TYR A 36 -2.04 -4.32 -5.63
C TYR A 36 -1.64 -5.67 -6.21
N ALA A 37 -0.51 -6.23 -5.78
CA ALA A 37 -0.05 -7.54 -6.25
C ALA A 37 -1.04 -8.66 -5.94
N ALA A 38 -1.67 -8.64 -4.76
CA ALA A 38 -2.67 -9.62 -4.34
C ALA A 38 -3.91 -9.57 -5.25
N HIS A 39 -4.40 -8.36 -5.55
CA HIS A 39 -5.66 -8.18 -6.26
C HIS A 39 -5.51 -8.13 -7.79
N ALA A 40 -4.36 -7.73 -8.34
CA ALA A 40 -4.16 -7.58 -9.79
C ALA A 40 -4.51 -8.86 -10.58
N ALA A 41 -4.21 -10.04 -10.03
CA ALA A 41 -4.54 -11.31 -10.66
C ALA A 41 -6.06 -11.55 -10.79
N LEU A 42 -6.86 -11.01 -9.86
CA LEU A 42 -8.32 -11.17 -9.84
C LEU A 42 -9.03 -10.30 -10.89
N TYR A 43 -8.45 -9.13 -11.20
CA TYR A 43 -9.02 -8.19 -12.17
C TYR A 43 -8.64 -8.54 -13.61
N HIS A 44 -7.45 -9.12 -13.85
CA HIS A 44 -7.00 -9.45 -15.20
C HIS A 44 -7.33 -10.85 -15.70
N SER A 45 -7.69 -11.77 -14.81
CA SER A 45 -7.90 -13.14 -15.21
C SER A 45 -9.30 -13.35 -15.78
N THR A 46 -9.37 -13.61 -17.09
CA THR A 46 -10.58 -14.10 -17.77
C THR A 46 -10.86 -15.58 -17.49
N ALA A 47 -9.92 -16.28 -16.85
CA ALA A 47 -10.03 -17.69 -16.49
C ALA A 47 -10.75 -17.91 -15.14
N ILE A 48 -10.98 -16.84 -14.36
CA ILE A 48 -11.70 -16.93 -13.08
C ILE A 48 -13.20 -16.96 -13.34
N ARG A 49 -13.85 -18.04 -12.90
CA ARG A 49 -15.30 -18.17 -12.95
C ARG A 49 -15.94 -17.20 -11.95
N PRO A 50 -17.08 -16.56 -12.27
CA PRO A 50 -17.73 -15.61 -11.37
C PRO A 50 -18.00 -16.16 -9.96
N GLU A 51 -18.36 -17.44 -9.85
CA GLU A 51 -18.63 -18.13 -8.59
C GLU A 51 -17.41 -18.29 -7.68
N ASP A 52 -16.20 -18.34 -8.25
CA ASP A 52 -14.96 -18.51 -7.49
C ASP A 52 -14.41 -17.16 -6.99
N ARG A 53 -14.91 -16.04 -7.51
CA ARG A 53 -14.41 -14.69 -7.21
C ARG A 53 -14.42 -14.35 -5.71
N PRO A 54 -15.49 -14.61 -4.93
CA PRO A 54 -15.50 -14.29 -3.51
C PRO A 54 -14.45 -15.07 -2.71
N LEU A 55 -14.27 -16.36 -3.05
CA LEU A 55 -13.26 -17.20 -2.41
C LEU A 55 -11.84 -16.70 -2.71
N LEU A 56 -11.57 -16.36 -3.97
CA LEU A 56 -10.27 -15.87 -4.40
C LEU A 56 -9.98 -14.46 -3.87
N GLN A 57 -10.99 -13.60 -3.72
CA GLN A 57 -10.85 -12.30 -3.07
C GLN A 57 -10.41 -12.46 -1.62
N LYS A 58 -11.09 -13.32 -0.86
CA LYS A 58 -10.69 -13.62 0.53
C LYS A 58 -9.26 -14.19 0.60
N ALA A 59 -8.91 -15.10 -0.31
CA ALA A 59 -7.55 -15.65 -0.37
C ALA A 59 -6.48 -14.58 -0.68
N ALA A 60 -6.81 -13.58 -1.50
CA ALA A 60 -5.92 -12.45 -1.78
C ALA A 60 -5.74 -11.54 -0.55
N GLU A 61 -6.82 -11.27 0.19
CA GLU A 61 -6.78 -10.52 1.45
C GLU A 61 -5.94 -11.27 2.51
N ASP A 62 -6.19 -12.56 2.69
CA ASP A 62 -5.42 -13.41 3.61
C ASP A 62 -3.93 -13.43 3.25
N TRP A 63 -3.60 -13.49 1.96
CA TRP A 63 -2.22 -13.41 1.49
C TRP A 63 -1.60 -12.05 1.76
N TYR A 64 -2.32 -10.96 1.47
CA TYR A 64 -1.88 -9.60 1.72
C TYR A 64 -1.56 -9.39 3.20
N HIS A 65 -2.45 -9.78 4.11
CA HIS A 65 -2.25 -9.65 5.55
C HIS A 65 -1.01 -10.40 6.04
N GLN A 66 -0.80 -11.64 5.58
CA GLN A 66 0.38 -12.43 5.95
C GLN A 66 1.69 -11.81 5.46
N VAL A 67 1.71 -11.27 4.25
CA VAL A 67 2.89 -10.61 3.68
C VAL A 67 3.16 -9.28 4.38
N ALA A 68 2.13 -8.46 4.58
CA ALA A 68 2.20 -7.19 5.27
C ALA A 68 2.72 -7.35 6.70
N GLU A 69 2.20 -8.32 7.46
CA GLU A 69 2.65 -8.59 8.83
C GLU A 69 4.15 -8.96 8.86
N ARG A 70 4.58 -9.87 7.97
CA ARG A 70 5.99 -10.29 7.90
C ARG A 70 6.91 -9.15 7.50
N TYR A 71 6.49 -8.32 6.54
CA TYR A 71 7.23 -7.14 6.12
C TYR A 71 7.37 -6.13 7.25
N LEU A 72 6.26 -5.74 7.89
CA LEU A 72 6.26 -4.76 8.99
C LEU A 72 7.09 -5.24 10.17
N ARG A 73 6.95 -6.51 10.56
CA ARG A 73 7.77 -7.11 11.63
C ARG A 73 9.26 -7.01 11.31
N ALA A 74 9.67 -7.46 10.13
CA ALA A 74 11.07 -7.41 9.72
C ALA A 74 11.60 -5.97 9.61
N TYR A 75 10.79 -5.05 9.07
CA TYR A 75 11.14 -3.65 8.90
C TYR A 75 11.35 -2.95 10.24
N PHE A 76 10.42 -3.11 11.20
CA PHE A 76 10.53 -2.48 12.50
C PHE A 76 11.60 -3.11 13.38
N THR A 77 11.81 -4.44 13.31
CA THR A 77 12.96 -5.07 13.97
C THR A 77 14.29 -4.51 13.46
N ALA A 78 14.41 -4.24 12.16
CA ALA A 78 15.61 -3.63 11.60
C ALA A 78 15.81 -2.14 12.01
N LEU A 79 14.74 -1.48 12.48
CA LEU A 79 14.76 -0.09 12.95
C LEU A 79 14.90 0.05 14.47
N GLU A 80 14.94 -1.05 15.22
CA GLU A 80 15.11 -1.03 16.67
C GLU A 80 16.37 -0.22 17.07
N GLY A 81 16.20 0.69 18.03
CA GLY A 81 17.27 1.58 18.50
C GLY A 81 17.51 2.83 17.65
N THR A 82 16.75 3.04 16.57
CA THR A 82 16.79 4.29 15.78
C THR A 82 15.67 5.26 16.19
N ASP A 83 15.83 6.54 15.87
CA ASP A 83 14.80 7.58 16.03
C ASP A 83 14.08 7.90 14.69
N LEU A 84 14.08 6.96 13.74
CA LEU A 84 13.47 7.15 12.41
C LEU A 84 11.94 7.04 12.41
N VAL A 85 11.37 6.42 13.45
CA VAL A 85 9.93 6.28 13.67
C VAL A 85 9.56 6.76 15.09
N PRO A 86 8.32 7.19 15.33
CA PRO A 86 7.89 7.55 16.67
C PRO A 86 8.08 6.38 17.65
N ARG A 87 8.53 6.69 18.88
CA ARG A 87 8.64 5.70 19.96
C ARG A 87 7.29 5.26 20.48
N ASP A 88 6.31 6.17 20.42
CA ASP A 88 4.93 5.89 20.77
C ASP A 88 4.25 5.08 19.65
N GLN A 89 3.78 3.88 20.01
CA GLN A 89 3.21 2.94 19.05
C GLN A 89 1.90 3.45 18.43
N GLU A 90 1.11 4.20 19.20
CA GLU A 90 -0.15 4.79 18.73
C GLU A 90 0.10 5.88 17.69
N GLN A 91 1.06 6.78 17.95
CA GLN A 91 1.49 7.78 16.97
C GLN A 91 2.07 7.15 15.70
N MET A 92 2.88 6.09 15.85
CA MET A 92 3.42 5.36 14.71
C MET A 92 2.32 4.74 13.85
N ARG A 93 1.34 4.07 14.48
CA ARG A 93 0.18 3.48 13.80
C ARG A 93 -0.63 4.55 13.07
N MET A 94 -0.99 5.63 13.77
CA MET A 94 -1.74 6.74 13.19
C MET A 94 -1.05 7.34 11.97
N LEU A 95 0.27 7.60 12.06
CA LEU A 95 1.02 8.13 10.92
C LEU A 95 1.07 7.15 9.74
N LEU A 96 1.22 5.85 10.01
CA LEU A 96 1.20 4.84 8.96
C LEU A 96 -0.17 4.78 8.26
N GLU A 97 -1.27 4.80 9.02
CA GLU A 97 -2.63 4.85 8.48
C GLU A 97 -2.86 6.10 7.61
N ILE A 98 -2.38 7.26 8.05
CA ILE A 98 -2.44 8.50 7.26
C ILE A 98 -1.69 8.36 5.94
N TYR A 99 -0.48 7.79 5.93
CA TYR A 99 0.28 7.61 4.69
C TYR A 99 -0.31 6.54 3.78
N LEU A 100 -0.91 5.49 4.34
CA LEU A 100 -1.66 4.49 3.58
C LEU A 100 -2.84 5.15 2.87
N LEU A 101 -3.59 6.00 3.57
CA LEU A 101 -4.74 6.71 3.02
C LEU A 101 -4.31 7.73 1.95
N ASP A 102 -3.28 8.54 2.20
CA ASP A 102 -2.70 9.49 1.22
C ASP A 102 -2.33 8.77 -0.08
N LYS A 103 -1.66 7.62 0.04
CA LYS A 103 -1.26 6.82 -1.11
C LYS A 103 -2.46 6.20 -1.83
N ALA A 104 -3.43 5.66 -1.11
CA ALA A 104 -4.63 5.05 -1.69
C ALA A 104 -5.51 6.08 -2.43
N VAL A 105 -5.63 7.31 -1.91
CA VAL A 105 -6.34 8.41 -2.58
C VAL A 105 -5.60 8.86 -3.85
N TYR A 106 -4.27 8.97 -3.78
CA TYR A 106 -3.45 9.25 -4.97
C TYR A 106 -3.66 8.18 -6.05
N GLU A 107 -3.61 6.90 -5.66
CA GLU A 107 -3.85 5.76 -6.54
C GLU A 107 -5.25 5.80 -7.15
N LEU A 108 -6.29 6.10 -6.36
CA LEU A 108 -7.65 6.24 -6.87
C LEU A 108 -7.74 7.28 -7.98
N GLY A 109 -7.15 8.47 -7.76
CA GLY A 109 -7.09 9.52 -8.77
C GLY A 109 -6.29 9.11 -10.01
N TYR A 110 -5.20 8.38 -9.83
CA TYR A 110 -4.40 7.86 -10.94
C TYR A 110 -5.18 6.84 -11.78
N GLU A 111 -5.79 5.84 -11.15
CA GLU A 111 -6.52 4.78 -11.85
C GLU A 111 -7.77 5.31 -12.54
N LEU A 112 -8.46 6.30 -11.96
CA LEU A 112 -9.59 6.99 -12.61
C LEU A 112 -9.21 7.60 -13.97
N ASN A 113 -7.98 8.11 -14.09
CA ASN A 113 -7.51 8.79 -15.29
C ASN A 113 -6.82 7.85 -16.30
N ASN A 114 -6.30 6.71 -15.86
CA ASN A 114 -5.45 5.86 -16.69
C ASN A 114 -5.98 4.43 -16.90
N ARG A 115 -6.63 3.84 -15.90
CA ARG A 115 -7.15 2.45 -15.95
C ARG A 115 -8.42 2.29 -15.10
N PRO A 116 -9.58 2.79 -15.58
CA PRO A 116 -10.83 2.76 -14.80
C PRO A 116 -11.24 1.36 -14.32
N ASP A 117 -10.88 0.30 -15.05
CA ASP A 117 -11.17 -1.08 -14.66
C ASP A 117 -10.46 -1.53 -13.36
N TRP A 118 -9.42 -0.80 -12.91
CA TRP A 118 -8.65 -1.10 -11.70
C TRP A 118 -9.18 -0.38 -10.46
N LEU A 119 -10.20 0.49 -10.59
CA LEU A 119 -10.71 1.33 -9.50
C LEU A 119 -11.10 0.56 -8.24
N GLY A 120 -11.48 -0.71 -8.36
CA GLY A 120 -11.81 -1.54 -7.21
C GLY A 120 -10.64 -1.68 -6.23
N ILE A 121 -9.40 -1.80 -6.71
CA ILE A 121 -8.22 -2.01 -5.85
C ILE A 121 -7.96 -0.85 -4.88
N PRO A 122 -7.88 0.43 -5.33
CA PRO A 122 -7.74 1.54 -4.39
C PRO A 122 -9.00 1.77 -3.55
N LEU A 123 -10.21 1.49 -4.06
CA LEU A 123 -11.45 1.64 -3.27
C LEU A 123 -11.52 0.66 -2.10
N PHE A 124 -11.29 -0.65 -2.33
CA PHE A 124 -11.21 -1.64 -1.25
C PHE A 124 -10.10 -1.29 -0.26
N GLY A 125 -8.95 -0.84 -0.77
CA GLY A 125 -7.86 -0.35 0.08
C GLY A 125 -8.29 0.77 1.03
N ILE A 126 -9.05 1.75 0.54
CA ILE A 126 -9.55 2.87 1.35
C ILE A 126 -10.57 2.37 2.39
N LEU A 127 -11.52 1.53 1.99
CA LEU A 127 -12.53 0.98 2.92
C LEU A 127 -11.86 0.22 4.06
N GLY A 128 -10.83 -0.57 3.79
CA GLY A 128 -10.12 -1.31 4.82
C GLY A 128 -9.35 -0.44 5.79
N ILE A 129 -8.73 0.63 5.30
CA ILE A 129 -8.07 1.62 6.15
C ILE A 129 -9.09 2.33 7.05
N LEU A 130 -10.31 2.57 6.55
CA LEU A 130 -11.39 3.21 7.30
C LEU A 130 -12.17 2.26 8.22
N GLY A 131 -11.85 0.95 8.21
CA GLY A 131 -12.56 -0.07 8.97
C GLY A 131 -13.98 -0.33 8.46
N GLN A 132 -14.19 -0.23 7.14
CA GLN A 132 -15.49 -0.40 6.47
C GLN A 132 -15.55 -1.64 5.56
N ASP A 133 -14.65 -2.61 5.77
CA ASP A 133 -14.62 -3.90 5.06
C ASP A 133 -15.53 -4.96 5.71
#